data_AF-A0A239QIF9-F1
#
_entry.id   AF-A0A239QIF9-F1
#
_cell.length_a   1.000
_cell.length_b   1.000
_cell.length_c   1.000
_cell.angle_alpha   90.00
_cell.angle_beta   90.00
_cell.angle_gamma   90.00
#
_symmetry.space_group_name_H-M   'P 1'
#
loop_
_entity.id
_entity.type
_entity.pdbx_description
1 polymer ?
#
loop_
_entity_poly.entity_id
_entity_poly.type
_entity_poly.pdbx_seq_one_letter_code
_entity_poly.pdbx_strand_id
1 'polypeptide(L)'
;MIRTTPAIARADMIRCVLCGNAPCDDACGKLKPAELLRNIWFGNEQTAAQRLPEENPCLTCKAPCEQACVRPGEVPIRDLINRLRYQVKPECETPLPENENRLKCDLCGIPLENPFLLSSSVVASTYDMCARAFEAGWAGVCFKTICSLDIHEASPRFSAITGNDGSIIGFKNIEQLSDHSVAENMEIFRRLKTKYPTKFILASIMGKDEAEWGELARLCEENGADAVELNFSCPNMAEGGLGSDIGQVPELVERLTRAAKQACHIPVLAKLTPNVANMSPAAEAAKRGGADGIAAINTIKSITGVNLHTYVAAPSVHGQSAVGGYSGNAVKPIAMRFVAELGQHPDMKGMHLSAMGGVETWQDALEFILLGGGSIQVTTAVMQYGYRIVEDLKSGLNLYLKEKGFNSVKEAVGLALDTLSKTTDTLERDTVLFPQFVHERCIGCGRCKISCDDGGHQAIRLDEERHPVLNGKNCVGCHLCVLVCPQRAIQPGRKRIARNK
;
A
#
# COMPACT_ATOMS: atom_id res chain seq x y z
N MET A 1 18.46 -0.43 -17.76
CA MET A 1 17.06 -0.91 -17.80
C MET A 1 16.71 -1.31 -16.38
N ILE A 2 15.65 -0.78 -15.76
CA ILE A 2 15.20 -1.36 -14.47
C ILE A 2 14.81 -2.81 -14.77
N ARG A 3 15.39 -3.76 -14.03
CA ARG A 3 14.93 -5.15 -14.05
C ARG A 3 13.44 -5.14 -13.70
N THR A 4 12.58 -5.36 -14.71
CA THR A 4 11.14 -5.47 -14.50
C THR A 4 10.77 -6.75 -13.76
N THR A 5 11.73 -7.63 -13.52
CA THR A 5 11.57 -8.86 -12.76
C THR A 5 12.76 -9.00 -11.78
N PRO A 6 12.51 -9.10 -10.47
CA PRO A 6 13.58 -9.29 -9.50
C PRO A 6 14.21 -10.68 -9.68
N ALA A 7 15.52 -10.79 -9.44
CA ALA A 7 16.23 -12.08 -9.46
C ALA A 7 15.84 -12.98 -8.28
N ILE A 8 15.31 -12.40 -7.20
CA ILE A 8 14.78 -13.09 -6.03
C ILE A 8 13.39 -12.54 -5.76
N ALA A 9 12.39 -13.40 -5.71
CA ALA A 9 11.02 -13.04 -5.43
C ALA A 9 10.60 -13.49 -4.03
N ARG A 10 9.53 -12.89 -3.50
CA ARG A 10 8.87 -13.35 -2.26
C ARG A 10 8.54 -14.84 -2.27
N ALA A 11 8.21 -15.39 -3.44
CA ALA A 11 7.94 -16.82 -3.63
C ALA A 11 9.14 -17.73 -3.28
N ASP A 12 10.38 -17.27 -3.47
CA ASP A 12 11.60 -18.01 -3.14
C ASP A 12 11.78 -18.21 -1.62
N MET A 13 11.06 -17.42 -0.82
CA MET A 13 11.16 -17.41 0.64
C MET A 13 9.78 -17.40 1.32
N ILE A 14 8.75 -17.91 0.64
CA ILE A 14 7.35 -17.81 1.08
C ILE A 14 7.09 -18.46 2.44
N ARG A 15 7.97 -19.38 2.86
CA ARG A 15 7.92 -20.03 4.17
C ARG A 15 8.45 -19.16 5.31
N CYS A 16 9.16 -18.07 5.01
CA CYS A 16 9.65 -17.13 6.01
C CYS A 16 8.47 -16.40 6.67
N VAL A 17 8.47 -16.33 8.01
CA VAL A 17 7.41 -15.68 8.80
C VAL A 17 7.81 -14.30 9.33
N LEU A 18 8.96 -13.77 8.88
CA LEU A 18 9.47 -12.44 9.26
C LEU A 18 9.47 -12.20 10.78
N CYS A 19 10.18 -13.02 11.55
CA CYS A 19 10.24 -12.91 13.01
C CYS A 19 10.63 -11.50 13.50
N GLY A 20 10.12 -11.08 14.67
CA GLY A 20 10.56 -9.86 15.36
C GLY A 20 11.94 -10.01 16.01
N ASN A 21 12.12 -11.11 16.75
CA ASN A 21 13.39 -11.55 17.31
C ASN A 21 13.79 -12.84 16.60
N ALA A 22 14.53 -12.72 15.50
CA ALA A 22 14.72 -13.83 14.59
C ALA A 22 15.85 -14.76 15.06
N PRO A 23 15.58 -16.05 15.32
CA PRO A 23 16.62 -17.00 15.74
C PRO A 23 17.75 -17.16 14.71
N CYS A 24 17.47 -16.94 13.43
CA CYS A 24 18.48 -16.99 12.38
C CYS A 24 19.47 -15.82 12.43
N ASP A 25 19.09 -14.67 13.01
CA ASP A 25 20.03 -13.57 13.29
C ASP A 25 20.97 -13.93 14.43
N ASP A 26 20.41 -14.46 15.53
CA ASP A 26 21.19 -14.85 16.71
C ASP A 26 22.17 -16.00 16.39
N ALA A 27 21.76 -16.93 15.51
CA ALA A 27 22.60 -18.04 15.09
C ALA A 27 23.70 -17.67 14.07
N CYS A 28 23.64 -16.51 13.41
CA CYS A 28 24.53 -16.22 12.28
C CYS A 28 25.93 -15.75 12.70
N GLY A 29 26.01 -14.85 13.69
CA GLY A 29 27.26 -14.25 14.16
C GLY A 29 28.02 -13.35 13.16
N LYS A 30 27.63 -13.32 11.87
CA LYS A 30 28.30 -12.55 10.80
C LYS A 30 27.38 -11.57 10.06
N LEU A 31 26.11 -11.92 9.91
CA LEU A 31 25.10 -11.15 9.20
C LEU A 31 23.84 -11.05 10.06
N LYS A 32 22.86 -10.28 9.57
CA LYS A 32 21.46 -10.31 10.01
C LYS A 32 20.57 -10.90 8.92
N PRO A 33 20.54 -12.25 8.75
CA PRO A 33 19.71 -12.90 7.74
C PRO A 33 18.25 -12.42 7.72
N ALA A 34 17.59 -12.26 8.86
CA ALA A 34 16.19 -11.86 8.93
C ALA A 34 15.96 -10.47 8.35
N GLU A 35 16.89 -9.53 8.56
CA GLU A 35 16.84 -8.21 7.95
C GLU A 35 16.98 -8.28 6.42
N LEU A 36 17.90 -9.09 5.92
CA LEU A 36 18.09 -9.28 4.46
C LEU A 36 16.87 -9.94 3.82
N LEU A 37 16.31 -10.96 4.48
CA LEU A 37 15.08 -11.65 4.06
C LEU A 37 13.88 -10.70 4.08
N ARG A 38 13.74 -9.85 5.10
CA ARG A 38 12.70 -8.83 5.15
C ARG A 38 12.82 -7.84 3.99
N ASN A 39 14.02 -7.38 3.69
CA ASN A 39 14.25 -6.54 2.52
C ASN A 39 13.78 -7.25 1.23
N ILE A 40 14.16 -8.52 1.00
CA ILE A 40 13.67 -9.28 -0.17
C ILE A 40 12.14 -9.34 -0.19
N TRP A 41 11.51 -9.61 0.95
CA TRP A 41 10.04 -9.71 1.07
C TRP A 41 9.32 -8.43 0.63
N PHE A 42 9.89 -7.27 0.97
CA PHE A 42 9.35 -5.95 0.63
C PHE A 42 9.97 -5.35 -0.65
N GLY A 43 10.55 -6.19 -1.51
CA GLY A 43 11.04 -5.78 -2.84
C GLY A 43 12.30 -4.90 -2.81
N ASN A 44 13.15 -5.09 -1.79
CA ASN A 44 14.39 -4.38 -1.54
C ASN A 44 15.63 -5.28 -1.73
N GLU A 45 15.62 -6.20 -2.70
CA GLU A 45 16.73 -7.14 -2.89
C GLU A 45 18.05 -6.44 -3.23
N GLN A 46 18.00 -5.31 -3.94
CA GLN A 46 19.20 -4.51 -4.22
C GLN A 46 19.78 -3.90 -2.95
N THR A 47 18.91 -3.38 -2.06
CA THR A 47 19.33 -2.88 -0.76
C THR A 47 19.97 -3.98 0.08
N ALA A 48 19.33 -5.16 0.13
CA ALA A 48 19.86 -6.32 0.83
C ALA A 48 21.22 -6.75 0.27
N ALA A 49 21.35 -6.81 -1.05
CA ALA A 49 22.58 -7.23 -1.72
C ALA A 49 23.75 -6.28 -1.46
N GLN A 50 23.51 -4.96 -1.49
CA GLN A 50 24.55 -3.97 -1.23
C GLN A 50 25.03 -3.95 0.23
N ARG A 51 24.20 -4.39 1.19
CA ARG A 51 24.60 -4.56 2.60
C ARG A 51 25.47 -5.79 2.85
N LEU A 52 25.59 -6.71 1.89
CA LEU A 52 26.49 -7.85 2.02
C LEU A 52 27.96 -7.40 1.96
N PRO A 53 28.85 -8.01 2.76
CA PRO A 53 30.29 -7.76 2.64
C PRO A 53 30.83 -8.19 1.27
N GLU A 54 32.06 -7.77 0.96
CA GLU A 54 32.71 -8.13 -0.31
C GLU A 54 32.92 -9.64 -0.44
N GLU A 55 33.43 -10.29 0.60
CA GLU A 55 33.51 -11.74 0.64
C GLU A 55 32.18 -12.35 1.07
N ASN A 56 31.73 -13.40 0.39
CA ASN A 56 30.48 -14.08 0.76
C ASN A 56 30.69 -14.90 2.05
N PRO A 57 30.11 -14.48 3.20
CA PRO A 57 30.37 -15.15 4.46
C PRO A 57 29.67 -16.50 4.55
N CYS A 58 28.77 -16.83 3.61
CA CYS A 58 27.91 -18.01 3.62
C CYS A 58 28.45 -19.20 2.79
N LEU A 59 29.45 -19.00 1.92
CA LEU A 59 29.99 -20.05 1.02
C LEU A 59 30.37 -21.35 1.74
N THR A 60 31.14 -21.22 2.83
CA THR A 60 31.66 -22.34 3.62
C THR A 60 31.19 -22.28 5.08
N CYS A 61 30.14 -21.51 5.35
CA CYS A 61 29.69 -21.21 6.70
C CYS A 61 29.06 -22.43 7.37
N LYS A 62 29.38 -22.63 8.66
CA LYS A 62 28.77 -23.66 9.52
C LYS A 62 27.65 -23.11 10.41
N ALA A 63 27.34 -21.81 10.32
CA ALA A 63 26.28 -21.22 11.12
C ALA A 63 24.93 -21.92 10.84
N PRO A 64 24.18 -22.34 11.88
CA PRO A 64 22.98 -23.14 11.72
C PRO A 64 21.74 -22.29 11.45
N CYS A 65 21.83 -21.18 10.70
CA CYS A 65 20.74 -20.21 10.55
C CYS A 65 19.41 -20.82 10.10
N GLU A 66 19.45 -21.78 9.16
CA GLU A 66 18.26 -22.47 8.65
C GLU A 66 17.67 -23.45 9.66
N GLN A 67 18.52 -24.10 10.46
CA GLN A 67 18.09 -25.02 11.53
C GLN A 67 17.59 -24.28 12.76
N ALA A 68 18.16 -23.10 13.04
CA ALA A 68 17.72 -22.22 14.12
C ALA A 68 16.38 -21.55 13.81
N CYS A 69 16.02 -21.40 12.52
CA CYS A 69 14.76 -20.80 12.10
C CYS A 69 13.56 -21.45 12.82
N VAL A 70 12.54 -20.66 13.14
CA VAL A 70 11.27 -21.17 13.74
C VAL A 70 10.53 -22.17 12.83
N ARG A 71 10.93 -22.27 11.56
CA ARG A 71 10.58 -23.35 10.64
C ARG A 71 11.87 -24.03 10.15
N PRO A 72 12.45 -24.94 10.94
CA PRO A 72 13.77 -25.49 10.66
C PRO A 72 13.85 -26.10 9.27
N GLY A 73 14.79 -25.63 8.44
CA GLY A 73 15.04 -26.13 7.09
C GLY A 73 14.03 -25.72 6.01
N GLU A 74 12.95 -24.99 6.34
CA GLU A 74 11.93 -24.58 5.35
C GLU A 74 12.27 -23.27 4.62
N VAL A 75 13.17 -22.45 5.19
CA VAL A 75 13.59 -21.17 4.61
C VAL A 75 15.02 -21.34 4.07
N PRO A 76 15.26 -21.18 2.76
CA PRO A 76 16.56 -21.44 2.16
C PRO A 76 17.51 -20.22 2.32
N ILE A 77 17.81 -19.85 3.57
CA ILE A 77 18.58 -18.64 3.92
C ILE A 77 19.91 -18.58 3.18
N ARG A 78 20.66 -19.69 3.12
CA ARG A 78 21.98 -19.74 2.50
C ARG A 78 21.89 -19.54 0.99
N ASP A 79 20.94 -20.19 0.33
CA ASP A 79 20.69 -20.01 -1.10
C ASP A 79 20.34 -18.55 -1.41
N LEU A 80 19.42 -17.97 -0.65
CA LEU A 80 18.99 -16.57 -0.84
C LEU A 80 20.16 -15.59 -0.68
N ILE A 81 21.03 -15.77 0.31
CA ILE A 81 22.24 -14.93 0.48
C ILE A 81 23.21 -15.13 -0.68
N ASN A 82 23.41 -16.36 -1.16
CA ASN A 82 24.26 -16.62 -2.33
C ASN A 82 23.69 -15.95 -3.59
N ARG A 83 22.38 -16.04 -3.81
CA ARG A 83 21.70 -15.37 -4.93
C ARG A 83 21.82 -13.85 -4.82
N LEU A 84 21.65 -13.27 -3.63
CA LEU A 84 21.90 -11.84 -3.42
C LEU A 84 23.33 -11.46 -3.82
N ARG A 85 24.33 -12.24 -3.41
CA ARG A 85 25.74 -11.93 -3.70
C ARG A 85 26.11 -12.07 -5.17
N TYR A 86 25.63 -13.11 -5.85
CA TYR A 86 26.10 -13.50 -7.18
C TYR A 86 25.15 -13.13 -8.32
N GLN A 87 23.86 -12.89 -8.03
CA GLN A 87 22.85 -12.58 -9.06
C GLN A 87 22.27 -11.16 -8.93
N VAL A 88 22.38 -10.53 -7.75
CA VAL A 88 21.83 -9.18 -7.49
C VAL A 88 22.94 -8.16 -7.32
N LYS A 89 23.87 -8.35 -6.37
CA LYS A 89 24.95 -7.38 -6.07
C LYS A 89 25.77 -6.97 -7.30
N PRO A 90 26.13 -7.86 -8.25
CA PRO A 90 26.90 -7.46 -9.44
C PRO A 90 26.14 -6.55 -10.41
N GLU A 91 24.82 -6.48 -10.29
CA GLU A 91 23.96 -5.65 -11.13
C GLU A 91 23.53 -4.34 -10.44
N CYS A 92 23.94 -4.13 -9.18
CA CYS A 92 23.70 -2.89 -8.47
C CYS A 92 24.64 -1.80 -8.98
N GLU A 93 24.17 -1.01 -9.95
CA GLU A 93 24.92 0.11 -10.53
C GLU A 93 24.91 1.35 -9.61
N THR A 94 23.83 1.56 -8.87
CA THR A 94 23.64 2.73 -8.01
C THR A 94 23.97 2.40 -6.55
N PRO A 95 24.94 3.09 -5.93
CA PRO A 95 25.26 2.87 -4.52
C PRO A 95 24.10 3.31 -3.63
N LEU A 96 23.96 2.67 -2.46
CA LEU A 96 22.97 3.08 -1.46
C LEU A 96 23.00 4.60 -1.19
N PRO A 97 21.84 5.25 -1.01
CA PRO A 97 21.78 6.64 -0.60
C PRO A 97 22.44 6.86 0.78
N GLU A 98 23.24 7.91 0.91
CA GLU A 98 23.91 8.26 2.17
C GLU A 98 22.97 8.93 3.19
N ASN A 99 21.85 9.48 2.71
CA ASN A 99 20.86 10.17 3.52
C ASN A 99 19.46 10.07 2.89
N GLU A 100 18.44 10.45 3.66
CA GLU A 100 17.02 10.40 3.28
C GLU A 100 16.48 11.74 2.75
N ASN A 101 17.33 12.73 2.42
CA ASN A 101 16.85 14.07 2.05
C ASN A 101 15.90 14.09 0.85
N ARG A 102 16.04 13.13 -0.09
CA ARG A 102 15.15 12.98 -1.25
C ARG A 102 13.72 12.63 -0.85
N LEU A 103 13.53 12.02 0.32
CA LEU A 103 12.20 11.64 0.79
C LEU A 103 11.43 12.83 1.38
N LYS A 104 12.10 13.92 1.74
CA LYS A 104 11.45 15.09 2.33
C LYS A 104 10.38 15.65 1.40
N CYS A 105 9.19 15.85 1.95
CA CYS A 105 8.05 16.42 1.25
C CYS A 105 7.24 17.33 2.20
N ASP A 106 5.98 17.54 1.89
CA ASP A 106 5.05 18.28 2.76
C ASP A 106 3.64 17.65 2.68
N LEU A 107 2.81 18.00 3.65
CA LEU A 107 1.37 17.77 3.62
C LEU A 107 0.69 19.12 3.76
N CYS A 108 0.07 19.60 2.67
CA CYS A 108 -0.58 20.91 2.60
C CYS A 108 0.35 22.07 3.03
N GLY A 109 1.62 22.02 2.63
CA GLY A 109 2.63 23.04 2.95
C GLY A 109 3.41 22.80 4.25
N ILE A 110 2.99 21.86 5.11
CA ILE A 110 3.71 21.54 6.34
C ILE A 110 4.78 20.47 6.09
N PRO A 111 6.06 20.70 6.44
CA PRO A 111 7.14 19.77 6.13
C PRO A 111 6.97 18.36 6.72
N LEU A 112 7.34 17.35 5.93
CA LEU A 112 7.45 15.95 6.34
C LEU A 112 8.86 15.43 6.09
N GLU A 113 9.38 14.65 7.04
CA GLU A 113 10.70 13.99 6.93
C GLU A 113 10.77 12.97 5.79
N ASN A 114 9.62 12.34 5.48
CA ASN A 114 9.41 11.37 4.42
C ASN A 114 7.90 11.30 4.09
N PRO A 115 7.45 10.70 2.97
CA PRO A 115 6.05 10.77 2.57
C PRO A 115 5.12 9.83 3.35
N PHE A 116 5.61 9.06 4.33
CA PHE A 116 4.85 7.98 4.95
C PHE A 116 4.22 8.39 6.28
N LEU A 117 2.90 8.22 6.36
CA LEU A 117 2.12 8.39 7.58
C LEU A 117 1.34 7.10 7.89
N LEU A 118 1.05 6.87 9.17
CA LEU A 118 0.00 5.91 9.52
C LEU A 118 -1.36 6.47 9.11
N SER A 119 -2.29 5.63 8.64
CA SER A 119 -3.68 6.07 8.44
C SER A 119 -4.51 5.93 9.71
N SER A 120 -5.51 6.81 9.87
CA SER A 120 -6.50 6.74 10.94
C SER A 120 -7.18 5.38 10.97
N SER A 121 -6.83 4.59 11.99
CA SER A 121 -7.21 3.20 12.21
C SER A 121 -6.67 2.73 13.58
N VAL A 122 -6.84 1.44 13.92
CA VAL A 122 -6.24 0.85 15.14
C VAL A 122 -4.75 1.12 15.28
N VAL A 123 -4.01 1.32 14.19
CA VAL A 123 -2.54 1.40 14.26
C VAL A 123 -2.04 2.73 14.84
N ALA A 124 -2.93 3.68 15.12
CA ALA A 124 -2.62 5.01 15.66
C ALA A 124 -3.72 5.53 16.61
N SER A 125 -4.04 4.80 17.68
CA SER A 125 -5.10 5.16 18.64
C SER A 125 -4.62 5.54 20.04
N THR A 126 -3.37 5.23 20.40
CA THR A 126 -2.84 5.51 21.75
C THR A 126 -1.50 6.22 21.69
N TYR A 127 -1.10 6.86 22.80
CA TYR A 127 0.22 7.47 22.92
C TYR A 127 1.35 6.49 22.57
N ASP A 128 1.34 5.28 23.14
CA ASP A 128 2.43 4.30 22.95
C ASP A 128 2.51 3.82 21.50
N MET A 129 1.38 3.67 20.82
CA MET A 129 1.33 3.28 19.42
C MET A 129 1.95 4.38 18.53
N CYS A 130 1.53 5.63 18.71
CA CYS A 130 2.06 6.76 17.97
C CYS A 130 3.55 7.01 18.27
N ALA A 131 3.95 6.94 19.54
CA ALA A 131 5.34 7.09 19.97
C ALA A 131 6.25 6.03 19.31
N ARG A 132 5.85 4.76 19.32
CA ARG A 132 6.59 3.67 18.67
C ARG A 132 6.66 3.83 17.16
N ALA A 133 5.63 4.36 16.52
CA ALA A 133 5.66 4.67 15.10
C ALA A 133 6.66 5.78 14.78
N PHE A 134 6.67 6.85 15.58
CA PHE A 134 7.64 7.93 15.43
C PHE A 134 9.09 7.45 15.65
N GLU A 135 9.32 6.61 16.65
CA GLU A 135 10.61 5.97 16.94
C GLU A 135 11.06 5.05 15.79
N ALA A 136 10.14 4.35 15.14
CA ALA A 136 10.44 3.54 13.96
C ALA A 136 10.77 4.36 12.70
N GLY A 137 10.47 5.67 12.69
CA GLY A 137 10.82 6.57 11.60
C GLY A 137 9.66 6.98 10.68
N TRP A 138 8.40 6.75 11.08
CA TRP A 138 7.25 7.36 10.41
C TRP A 138 7.32 8.89 10.52
N ALA A 139 7.00 9.61 9.44
CA ALA A 139 7.00 11.07 9.45
C ALA A 139 5.83 11.63 10.25
N GLY A 140 4.70 10.92 10.22
CA GLY A 140 3.49 11.33 10.91
C GLY A 140 2.53 10.18 11.20
N VAL A 141 1.50 10.50 11.97
CA VAL A 141 0.34 9.63 12.19
C VAL A 141 -0.93 10.39 11.85
N CYS A 142 -1.82 9.74 11.11
CA CYS A 142 -3.22 10.09 11.10
C CYS A 142 -3.89 9.37 12.27
N PHE A 143 -4.19 10.12 13.32
CA PHE A 143 -4.71 9.57 14.57
C PHE A 143 -6.13 9.02 14.38
N LYS A 144 -6.47 7.98 15.15
CA LYS A 144 -7.81 7.34 15.10
C LYS A 144 -8.92 8.39 15.22
N THR A 145 -9.96 8.25 14.39
CA THR A 145 -11.03 9.25 14.29
C THR A 145 -11.68 9.59 15.64
N ILE A 146 -11.55 10.85 16.05
CA ILE A 146 -12.06 11.41 17.30
C ILE A 146 -13.51 11.88 17.11
N CYS A 147 -14.37 11.57 18.09
CA CYS A 147 -15.76 12.02 18.13
C CYS A 147 -16.22 12.21 19.58
N SER A 148 -17.38 12.85 19.80
CA SER A 148 -18.00 12.94 21.14
C SER A 148 -18.90 11.75 21.50
N LEU A 149 -19.02 10.76 20.61
CA LEU A 149 -19.88 9.60 20.80
C LEU A 149 -19.27 8.63 21.82
N ASP A 150 -20.13 8.00 22.62
CA ASP A 150 -19.76 6.87 23.47
C ASP A 150 -19.73 5.59 22.61
N ILE A 151 -18.52 5.14 22.25
CA ILE A 151 -18.30 4.05 21.28
C ILE A 151 -18.20 2.70 21.99
N HIS A 152 -19.04 1.75 21.58
CA HIS A 152 -19.05 0.37 22.09
C HIS A 152 -18.77 -0.61 20.95
N GLU A 153 -17.54 -1.12 20.90
CA GLU A 153 -17.07 -1.97 19.80
C GLU A 153 -17.63 -3.40 19.83
N ALA A 154 -17.89 -3.93 18.64
CA ALA A 154 -18.22 -5.34 18.48
C ALA A 154 -16.96 -6.24 18.63
N SER A 155 -17.16 -7.50 19.01
CA SER A 155 -16.09 -8.50 19.07
C SER A 155 -16.60 -9.90 18.70
N PRO A 156 -15.89 -10.65 17.82
CA PRO A 156 -14.74 -10.22 17.02
C PRO A 156 -15.12 -9.23 15.91
N ARG A 157 -14.19 -8.35 15.51
CA ARG A 157 -14.45 -7.29 14.51
C ARG A 157 -13.60 -7.33 13.24
N PHE A 158 -12.74 -8.34 13.10
CA PHE A 158 -11.94 -8.57 11.90
C PHE A 158 -12.23 -9.93 11.27
N SER A 159 -12.22 -9.96 9.95
CA SER A 159 -12.13 -11.16 9.14
C SER A 159 -11.20 -10.90 7.96
N ALA A 160 -10.74 -11.94 7.26
CA ALA A 160 -9.77 -11.78 6.19
C ALA A 160 -10.04 -12.75 5.03
N ILE A 161 -9.58 -12.37 3.84
CA ILE A 161 -9.33 -13.29 2.74
C ILE A 161 -7.86 -13.68 2.82
N THR A 162 -7.58 -14.98 2.78
CA THR A 162 -6.22 -15.53 2.84
C THR A 162 -5.86 -16.26 1.55
N GLY A 163 -4.57 -16.22 1.20
CA GLY A 163 -4.00 -17.07 0.17
C GLY A 163 -3.76 -18.49 0.67
N ASN A 164 -3.52 -19.42 -0.26
CA ASN A 164 -3.27 -20.84 0.05
C ASN A 164 -2.01 -21.08 0.89
N ASP A 165 -1.10 -20.10 0.96
CA ASP A 165 0.11 -20.10 1.78
C ASP A 165 -0.10 -19.48 3.17
N GLY A 166 -1.32 -19.06 3.49
CA GLY A 166 -1.66 -18.36 4.73
C GLY A 166 -1.38 -16.85 4.70
N SER A 167 -0.93 -16.30 3.57
CA SER A 167 -0.78 -14.85 3.41
C SER A 167 -2.15 -14.15 3.46
N ILE A 168 -2.18 -12.91 3.95
CA ILE A 168 -3.43 -12.13 3.99
C ILE A 168 -3.54 -11.30 2.71
N ILE A 169 -4.60 -11.54 1.94
CA ILE A 169 -4.92 -10.81 0.71
C ILE A 169 -5.62 -9.48 1.05
N GLY A 170 -6.50 -9.50 2.05
CA GLY A 170 -7.15 -8.31 2.58
C GLY A 170 -7.95 -8.59 3.85
N PHE A 171 -8.22 -7.53 4.61
CA PHE A 171 -9.02 -7.56 5.83
C PHE A 171 -10.36 -6.89 5.61
N LYS A 172 -11.41 -7.46 6.19
CA LYS A 172 -12.65 -6.75 6.50
C LYS A 172 -12.67 -6.41 7.97
N ASN A 173 -13.03 -5.17 8.28
CA ASN A 173 -13.28 -4.72 9.63
C ASN A 173 -14.72 -4.18 9.77
N ILE A 174 -15.29 -4.35 10.95
CA ILE A 174 -16.55 -3.71 11.38
C ILE A 174 -16.30 -2.74 12.55
N GLU A 175 -15.08 -2.23 12.65
CA GLU A 175 -14.66 -1.32 13.71
C GLU A 175 -15.24 0.08 13.50
N GLN A 176 -15.58 0.77 14.58
CA GLN A 176 -16.11 2.13 14.61
C GLN A 176 -14.99 3.16 14.82
N LEU A 177 -15.26 4.20 15.62
CA LEU A 177 -14.41 5.37 15.84
C LEU A 177 -13.47 5.15 17.04
N SER A 178 -12.82 6.20 17.55
CA SER A 178 -12.04 6.10 18.78
C SER A 178 -12.96 5.82 19.98
N ASP A 179 -12.55 4.92 20.85
CA ASP A 179 -13.17 4.61 22.15
C ASP A 179 -12.62 5.46 23.30
N HIS A 180 -11.70 6.39 23.00
CA HIS A 180 -11.21 7.37 23.97
C HIS A 180 -12.05 8.64 23.90
N SER A 181 -12.23 9.30 25.06
CA SER A 181 -12.85 10.61 25.12
C SER A 181 -12.04 11.67 24.37
N VAL A 182 -12.70 12.76 23.96
CA VAL A 182 -12.02 13.91 23.33
C VAL A 182 -10.89 14.44 24.22
N ALA A 183 -11.12 14.55 25.54
CA ALA A 183 -10.12 15.04 26.49
C ALA A 183 -8.87 14.15 26.58
N GLU A 184 -9.05 12.82 26.58
CA GLU A 184 -7.94 11.87 26.56
C GLU A 184 -7.12 11.97 25.28
N ASN A 185 -7.79 12.09 24.13
CA ASN A 185 -7.11 12.27 22.84
C ASN A 185 -6.29 13.58 22.80
N MET A 186 -6.83 14.66 23.36
CA MET A 186 -6.10 15.94 23.45
C MET A 186 -4.87 15.86 24.38
N GLU A 187 -4.98 15.14 25.50
CA GLU A 187 -3.82 14.85 26.36
C GLU A 187 -2.74 14.05 25.62
N ILE A 188 -3.14 13.05 24.81
CA ILE A 188 -2.21 12.29 23.98
C ILE A 188 -1.46 13.22 23.01
N PHE A 189 -2.15 14.15 22.34
CA PHE A 189 -1.52 15.09 21.41
C PHE A 189 -0.48 15.97 22.11
N ARG A 190 -0.85 16.58 23.25
CA ARG A 190 0.08 17.42 24.02
C ARG A 190 1.33 16.63 24.44
N ARG A 191 1.17 15.39 24.89
CA ARG A 191 2.30 14.52 25.25
C ARG A 191 3.15 14.13 24.05
N LEU A 192 2.53 13.80 22.91
CA LEU A 192 3.25 13.46 21.68
C LEU A 192 4.05 14.65 21.16
N LYS A 193 3.46 15.86 21.06
CA LYS A 193 4.19 17.05 20.61
C LYS A 193 5.27 17.50 21.59
N THR A 194 5.09 17.27 22.89
CA THR A 194 6.16 17.53 23.88
C THR A 194 7.37 16.63 23.65
N LYS A 195 7.17 15.32 23.41
CA LYS A 195 8.27 14.36 23.22
C LYS A 195 8.82 14.35 21.79
N TYR A 196 7.99 14.61 20.79
CA TYR A 196 8.29 14.52 19.36
C TYR A 196 7.84 15.78 18.61
N PRO A 197 8.43 16.96 18.88
CA PRO A 197 7.94 18.23 18.36
C PRO A 197 7.98 18.34 16.82
N THR A 198 8.87 17.59 16.16
CA THR A 198 9.02 17.59 14.69
C THR A 198 8.08 16.61 13.98
N LYS A 199 7.41 15.72 14.71
CA LYS A 199 6.55 14.70 14.12
C LYS A 199 5.16 15.27 13.84
N PHE A 200 4.60 14.80 12.73
CA PHE A 200 3.33 15.28 12.20
C PHE A 200 2.14 14.53 12.81
N ILE A 201 1.17 15.26 13.35
CA ILE A 201 -0.11 14.74 13.83
C ILE A 201 -1.22 15.23 12.90
N LEU A 202 -1.78 14.31 12.12
CA LEU A 202 -3.03 14.51 11.38
C LEU A 202 -4.18 14.03 12.26
N ALA A 203 -4.99 14.93 12.81
CA ALA A 203 -6.10 14.56 13.67
C ALA A 203 -7.31 14.18 12.83
N SER A 204 -7.66 12.88 12.77
CA SER A 204 -8.91 12.48 12.14
C SER A 204 -10.07 12.79 13.07
N ILE A 205 -11.11 13.46 12.57
CA ILE A 205 -12.29 13.82 13.37
C ILE A 205 -13.60 13.45 12.68
N MET A 206 -14.65 13.32 13.48
CA MET A 206 -16.02 13.11 13.02
C MET A 206 -17.02 13.70 14.01
N GLY A 207 -17.71 14.76 13.59
CA GLY A 207 -18.83 15.36 14.31
C GLY A 207 -20.20 14.94 13.78
N LYS A 208 -21.25 15.22 14.55
CA LYS A 208 -22.66 14.99 14.15
C LYS A 208 -23.24 16.14 13.35
N ASP A 209 -22.81 17.37 13.63
CA ASP A 209 -23.27 18.60 13.00
C ASP A 209 -22.13 19.62 12.85
N GLU A 210 -22.39 20.69 12.11
CA GLU A 210 -21.42 21.76 11.87
C GLU A 210 -20.73 22.29 13.13
N ALA A 211 -21.46 22.44 14.25
CA ALA A 211 -20.90 22.97 15.49
C ALA A 211 -19.89 21.99 16.09
N GLU A 212 -20.22 20.69 16.13
CA GLU A 212 -19.31 19.67 16.62
C GLU A 212 -18.08 19.48 15.71
N TRP A 213 -18.26 19.53 14.39
CA TRP A 213 -17.13 19.49 13.44
C TRP A 213 -16.16 20.66 13.65
N GLY A 214 -16.70 21.87 13.84
CA GLY A 214 -15.90 23.05 14.14
C GLY A 214 -15.17 22.95 15.48
N GLU A 215 -15.88 22.54 16.53
CA GLU A 215 -15.31 22.41 17.88
C GLU A 215 -14.21 21.36 17.95
N LEU A 216 -14.41 20.17 17.35
CA LEU A 216 -13.38 19.13 17.30
C LEU A 216 -12.13 19.61 16.54
N ALA A 217 -12.30 20.33 15.42
CA ALA A 217 -11.18 20.87 14.67
C ALA A 217 -10.37 21.89 15.49
N ARG A 218 -11.06 22.83 16.15
CA ARG A 218 -10.47 23.83 17.06
C ARG A 218 -9.70 23.17 18.20
N LEU A 219 -10.31 22.20 18.89
CA LEU A 219 -9.68 21.49 20.01
C LEU A 219 -8.42 20.73 19.56
N CYS A 220 -8.47 20.06 18.40
CA CYS A 220 -7.30 19.37 17.86
C CYS A 220 -6.13 20.34 17.61
N GLU A 221 -6.40 21.50 17.00
CA GLU A 221 -5.40 22.54 16.77
C GLU A 221 -4.79 23.05 18.08
N GLU A 222 -5.64 23.43 19.05
CA GLU A 222 -5.19 23.96 20.35
C GLU A 222 -4.31 22.99 21.15
N ASN A 223 -4.43 21.69 20.89
CA ASN A 223 -3.67 20.64 21.57
C ASN A 223 -2.49 20.10 20.75
N GLY A 224 -2.21 20.71 19.58
CA GLY A 224 -0.98 20.48 18.83
C GLY A 224 -1.10 19.56 17.62
N ALA A 225 -2.31 19.33 17.09
CA ALA A 225 -2.45 18.75 15.76
C ALA A 225 -1.84 19.69 14.70
N ASP A 226 -1.14 19.12 13.72
CA ASP A 226 -0.54 19.89 12.63
C ASP A 226 -1.52 20.07 11.47
N ALA A 227 -2.50 19.16 11.32
CA ALA A 227 -3.62 19.26 10.39
C ALA A 227 -4.80 18.42 10.88
N VAL A 228 -5.98 18.61 10.28
CA VAL A 228 -7.19 17.84 10.56
C VAL A 228 -7.64 17.06 9.33
N GLU A 229 -8.06 15.80 9.50
CA GLU A 229 -8.65 14.95 8.47
C GLU A 229 -10.14 14.69 8.78
N LEU A 230 -11.02 15.19 7.93
CA LEU A 230 -12.46 15.02 8.07
C LEU A 230 -12.90 13.66 7.54
N ASN A 231 -13.31 12.77 8.44
CA ASN A 231 -13.73 11.42 8.06
C ASN A 231 -15.19 11.40 7.59
N PHE A 232 -15.43 11.66 6.30
CA PHE A 232 -16.76 11.54 5.67
C PHE A 232 -17.14 10.11 5.30
N SER A 233 -16.42 9.11 5.80
CA SER A 233 -16.31 7.83 5.11
C SER A 233 -16.46 6.60 5.99
N CYS A 234 -16.74 6.74 7.28
CA CYS A 234 -16.86 5.58 8.18
C CYS A 234 -18.05 4.68 7.75
N PRO A 235 -17.81 3.45 7.25
CA PRO A 235 -18.88 2.61 6.69
C PRO A 235 -19.64 1.81 7.76
N ASN A 236 -19.17 1.83 9.01
CA ASN A 236 -19.62 0.97 10.11
C ASN A 236 -20.45 1.73 11.17
N MET A 237 -20.90 2.95 10.85
CA MET A 237 -21.78 3.72 11.74
C MET A 237 -23.20 3.16 11.70
N ALA A 238 -23.75 2.84 12.87
CA ALA A 238 -25.08 2.24 13.01
C ALA A 238 -26.23 3.27 13.01
N GLU A 239 -25.94 4.54 13.32
CA GLU A 239 -26.93 5.62 13.32
C GLU A 239 -27.08 6.22 11.91
N GLY A 240 -28.32 6.21 11.39
CA GLY A 240 -28.63 6.68 10.04
C GLY A 240 -28.24 8.15 9.83
N GLY A 241 -27.51 8.43 8.75
CA GLY A 241 -27.11 9.79 8.37
C GLY A 241 -25.68 10.19 8.77
N LEU A 242 -24.88 9.29 9.36
CA LEU A 242 -23.47 9.52 9.70
C LEU A 242 -22.54 8.62 8.87
N GLY A 243 -21.29 9.04 8.65
CA GLY A 243 -20.26 8.20 8.00
C GLY A 243 -20.30 8.19 6.49
N SER A 244 -20.10 7.02 5.87
CA SER A 244 -19.95 6.89 4.41
C SER A 244 -21.14 7.41 3.60
N ASP A 245 -22.29 7.54 4.23
CA ASP A 245 -23.50 8.06 3.61
C ASP A 245 -23.46 9.60 3.49
N ILE A 246 -22.74 10.30 4.39
CA ILE A 246 -22.42 11.73 4.26
C ILE A 246 -21.45 11.94 3.08
N GLY A 247 -20.39 11.13 2.98
CA GLY A 247 -19.40 11.24 1.92
C GLY A 247 -19.93 11.01 0.50
N GLN A 248 -21.18 10.53 0.37
CA GLN A 248 -21.89 10.36 -0.88
C GLN A 248 -22.77 11.58 -1.26
N VAL A 249 -22.92 12.55 -0.36
CA VAL A 249 -23.75 13.75 -0.54
C VAL A 249 -22.84 14.99 -0.59
N PRO A 250 -22.49 15.48 -1.79
CA PRO A 250 -21.54 16.60 -1.94
C PRO A 250 -21.91 17.84 -1.12
N GLU A 251 -23.19 18.17 -0.99
CA GLU A 251 -23.65 19.34 -0.23
C GLU A 251 -23.29 19.24 1.25
N LEU A 252 -23.36 18.04 1.84
CA LEU A 252 -22.94 17.81 3.22
C LEU A 252 -21.42 17.88 3.35
N VAL A 253 -20.69 17.29 2.39
CA VAL A 253 -19.21 17.37 2.36
C VAL A 253 -18.76 18.83 2.35
N GLU A 254 -19.34 19.66 1.48
CA GLU A 254 -19.02 21.09 1.39
C GLU A 254 -19.33 21.83 2.70
N ARG A 255 -20.54 21.62 3.25
CA ARG A 255 -21.03 22.31 4.45
C ARG A 255 -20.20 21.97 5.68
N LEU A 256 -19.91 20.70 5.92
CA LEU A 256 -19.15 20.24 7.08
C LEU A 256 -17.65 20.58 6.95
N THR A 257 -17.11 20.53 5.73
CA THR A 257 -15.74 21.01 5.47
C THR A 257 -15.62 22.49 5.79
N ARG A 258 -16.59 23.31 5.37
CA ARG A 258 -16.63 24.73 5.68
C ARG A 258 -16.68 25.00 7.18
N ALA A 259 -17.48 24.23 7.91
CA ALA A 259 -17.58 24.38 9.37
C ALA A 259 -16.23 24.12 10.06
N ALA A 260 -15.55 23.02 9.73
CA ALA A 260 -14.22 22.73 10.27
C ALA A 260 -13.18 23.77 9.87
N LYS A 261 -13.16 24.18 8.58
CA LYS A 261 -12.21 25.16 8.05
C LYS A 261 -12.38 26.55 8.66
N GLN A 262 -13.59 26.95 9.05
CA GLN A 262 -13.86 28.23 9.72
C GLN A 262 -13.43 28.23 11.19
N ALA A 263 -13.30 27.06 11.81
CA ALA A 263 -13.03 26.93 13.24
C ALA A 263 -11.55 26.68 13.59
N CYS A 264 -10.69 26.42 12.60
CA CYS A 264 -9.26 26.20 12.80
C CYS A 264 -8.40 26.87 11.71
N HIS A 265 -7.12 27.08 11.98
CA HIS A 265 -6.17 27.71 11.04
C HIS A 265 -5.18 26.72 10.41
N ILE A 266 -5.00 25.55 11.02
CA ILE A 266 -4.25 24.43 10.43
C ILE A 266 -4.94 23.86 9.17
N PRO A 267 -4.20 23.15 8.28
CA PRO A 267 -4.77 22.54 7.09
C PRO A 267 -5.88 21.52 7.40
N VAL A 268 -6.89 21.49 6.54
CA VAL A 268 -8.05 20.60 6.62
C VAL A 268 -8.10 19.71 5.37
N LEU A 269 -8.10 18.40 5.57
CA LEU A 269 -8.22 17.41 4.52
C LEU A 269 -9.58 16.73 4.58
N ALA A 270 -10.19 16.45 3.42
CA ALA A 270 -11.41 15.62 3.36
C ALA A 270 -11.06 14.17 3.00
N LYS A 271 -11.41 13.20 3.86
CA LYS A 271 -11.22 11.77 3.58
C LYS A 271 -12.45 11.16 2.94
N LEU A 272 -12.29 10.74 1.69
CA LEU A 272 -13.40 10.34 0.82
C LEU A 272 -13.58 8.82 0.71
N THR A 273 -14.83 8.43 0.51
CA THR A 273 -15.28 7.03 0.48
C THR A 273 -15.16 6.49 -0.93
N PRO A 274 -14.61 5.28 -1.15
CA PRO A 274 -14.58 4.66 -2.47
C PRO A 274 -15.92 4.01 -2.85
N ASN A 275 -16.93 4.06 -1.97
CA ASN A 275 -18.24 3.44 -2.16
C ASN A 275 -19.15 4.31 -3.04
N VAL A 276 -18.60 4.79 -4.16
CA VAL A 276 -19.22 5.67 -5.15
C VAL A 276 -18.76 5.27 -6.56
N ALA A 277 -19.56 5.64 -7.56
CA ALA A 277 -19.13 5.49 -8.96
C ALA A 277 -17.99 6.46 -9.31
N ASN A 278 -18.11 7.72 -8.88
CA ASN A 278 -17.13 8.78 -9.12
C ASN A 278 -16.92 9.60 -7.82
N MET A 279 -15.65 9.82 -7.46
CA MET A 279 -15.26 10.56 -6.25
C MET A 279 -15.16 12.08 -6.47
N SER A 280 -15.06 12.54 -7.73
CA SER A 280 -14.85 13.94 -8.08
C SER A 280 -15.90 14.89 -7.50
N PRO A 281 -17.22 14.60 -7.53
CA PRO A 281 -18.22 15.52 -6.98
C PRO A 281 -18.02 15.82 -5.49
N ALA A 282 -17.63 14.82 -4.69
CA ALA A 282 -17.34 15.00 -3.27
C ALA A 282 -16.01 15.74 -3.05
N ALA A 283 -15.00 15.49 -3.89
CA ALA A 283 -13.72 16.20 -3.82
C ALA A 283 -13.85 17.69 -4.18
N GLU A 284 -14.62 18.01 -5.21
CA GLU A 284 -14.94 19.40 -5.58
C GLU A 284 -15.73 20.11 -4.49
N ALA A 285 -16.70 19.41 -3.88
CA ALA A 285 -17.45 19.93 -2.73
C ALA A 285 -16.55 20.23 -1.54
N ALA A 286 -15.63 19.31 -1.18
CA ALA A 286 -14.64 19.55 -0.15
C ALA A 286 -13.78 20.79 -0.47
N LYS A 287 -13.33 20.93 -1.72
CA LYS A 287 -12.60 22.13 -2.18
C LYS A 287 -13.41 23.41 -2.02
N ARG A 288 -14.69 23.42 -2.42
CA ARG A 288 -15.59 24.59 -2.21
C ARG A 288 -15.87 24.88 -0.73
N GLY A 289 -15.80 23.85 0.11
CA GLY A 289 -15.84 23.97 1.56
C GLY A 289 -14.55 24.55 2.16
N GLY A 290 -13.47 24.61 1.39
CA GLY A 290 -12.19 25.18 1.80
C GLY A 290 -11.15 24.14 2.27
N ALA A 291 -11.32 22.86 1.92
CA ALA A 291 -10.28 21.87 2.17
C ALA A 291 -8.96 22.24 1.46
N ASP A 292 -7.84 22.04 2.15
CA ASP A 292 -6.48 22.25 1.64
C ASP A 292 -5.91 20.98 0.98
N GLY A 293 -6.54 19.83 1.24
CA GLY A 293 -6.17 18.55 0.63
C GLY A 293 -7.30 17.52 0.64
N ILE A 294 -7.07 16.41 -0.07
CA ILE A 294 -7.97 15.25 -0.11
C ILE A 294 -7.21 14.02 0.35
N ALA A 295 -7.82 13.23 1.21
CA ALA A 295 -7.33 11.90 1.58
C ALA A 295 -8.16 10.83 0.84
N ALA A 296 -7.50 9.98 0.05
CA ALA A 296 -8.18 8.99 -0.80
C ALA A 296 -7.41 7.66 -0.81
N ILE A 297 -8.02 6.51 -0.48
CA ILE A 297 -9.44 6.26 -0.18
C ILE A 297 -9.66 5.66 1.22
N ASN A 298 -10.89 5.72 1.73
CA ASN A 298 -11.31 4.86 2.84
C ASN A 298 -11.52 3.40 2.38
N THR A 299 -12.03 2.54 3.25
CA THR A 299 -12.29 1.12 3.00
C THR A 299 -13.51 0.87 2.09
N ILE A 300 -13.51 -0.28 1.41
CA ILE A 300 -14.56 -0.67 0.45
C ILE A 300 -15.58 -1.58 1.15
N LYS A 301 -16.88 -1.30 1.06
CA LYS A 301 -17.94 -2.14 1.64
C LYS A 301 -17.84 -3.58 1.11
N SER A 302 -17.84 -4.57 2.00
CA SER A 302 -17.57 -5.97 1.65
C SER A 302 -18.15 -7.00 2.62
N ILE A 303 -18.16 -8.25 2.15
CA ILE A 303 -18.33 -9.48 2.93
C ILE A 303 -17.17 -10.40 2.53
N THR A 304 -16.43 -10.96 3.50
CA THR A 304 -15.25 -11.81 3.20
C THR A 304 -15.54 -13.31 3.21
N GLY A 305 -16.74 -13.71 3.63
CA GLY A 305 -17.10 -15.12 3.64
C GLY A 305 -18.37 -15.36 4.42
N VAL A 306 -18.95 -16.54 4.19
CA VAL A 306 -20.13 -17.05 4.89
C VAL A 306 -19.77 -18.43 5.43
N ASN A 307 -20.00 -18.67 6.71
CA ASN A 307 -19.80 -19.98 7.29
C ASN A 307 -20.85 -20.94 6.70
N LEU A 308 -20.40 -22.06 6.12
CA LEU A 308 -21.27 -22.96 5.35
C LEU A 308 -22.23 -23.81 6.21
N HIS A 309 -22.06 -23.81 7.54
CA HIS A 309 -22.90 -24.57 8.46
C HIS A 309 -23.90 -23.66 9.20
N THR A 310 -23.48 -22.46 9.57
CA THR A 310 -24.32 -21.50 10.30
C THR A 310 -24.96 -20.46 9.40
N TYR A 311 -24.48 -20.33 8.15
CA TYR A 311 -24.89 -19.33 7.16
C TYR A 311 -24.66 -17.87 7.60
N VAL A 312 -23.87 -17.66 8.65
CA VAL A 312 -23.51 -16.33 9.15
C VAL A 312 -22.26 -15.83 8.42
N ALA A 313 -22.30 -14.58 7.97
CA ALA A 313 -21.15 -13.92 7.37
C ALA A 313 -20.03 -13.65 8.39
N ALA A 314 -18.78 -13.56 7.91
CA ALA A 314 -17.62 -13.27 8.77
C ALA A 314 -17.34 -11.76 8.92
N PRO A 315 -16.91 -11.28 10.10
CA PRO A 315 -16.87 -12.01 11.38
C PRO A 315 -18.28 -12.17 11.97
N SER A 316 -18.49 -13.23 12.75
CA SER A 316 -19.75 -13.50 13.46
C SER A 316 -19.70 -12.90 14.86
N VAL A 317 -20.71 -12.11 15.20
CA VAL A 317 -20.94 -11.51 16.52
C VAL A 317 -22.30 -11.99 16.99
N HIS A 318 -22.33 -12.87 17.99
CA HIS A 318 -23.55 -13.48 18.52
C HIS A 318 -24.50 -14.06 17.44
N GLY A 319 -23.95 -14.68 16.39
CA GLY A 319 -24.73 -15.28 15.30
C GLY A 319 -25.20 -14.28 14.23
N GLN A 320 -24.76 -13.02 14.30
CA GLN A 320 -25.03 -11.99 13.31
C GLN A 320 -23.73 -11.43 12.72
N SER A 321 -23.84 -10.70 11.62
CA SER A 321 -22.72 -9.99 11.01
C SER A 321 -23.22 -8.76 10.26
N ALA A 322 -22.30 -7.91 9.84
CA ALA A 322 -22.59 -6.71 9.06
C ALA A 322 -21.69 -6.63 7.83
N VAL A 323 -22.12 -5.88 6.82
CA VAL A 323 -21.23 -5.36 5.78
C VAL A 323 -20.18 -4.49 6.47
N GLY A 324 -18.91 -4.62 6.05
CA GLY A 324 -17.80 -3.91 6.68
C GLY A 324 -16.75 -3.44 5.68
N GLY A 325 -15.78 -2.68 6.17
CA GLY A 325 -14.74 -2.07 5.36
C GLY A 325 -13.61 -3.04 4.98
N TYR A 326 -13.42 -3.26 3.68
CA TYR A 326 -12.31 -4.02 3.10
C TYR A 326 -11.08 -3.15 2.91
N SER A 327 -9.92 -3.69 3.25
CA SER A 327 -8.60 -3.07 3.19
C SER A 327 -7.54 -4.11 2.80
N GLY A 328 -6.32 -3.65 2.53
CA GLY A 328 -5.19 -4.49 2.15
C GLY A 328 -4.90 -4.47 0.65
N ASN A 329 -3.94 -5.30 0.23
CA ASN A 329 -3.35 -5.26 -1.10
C ASN A 329 -4.41 -5.40 -2.22
N ALA A 330 -5.44 -6.22 -1.99
CA ALA A 330 -6.55 -6.38 -2.93
C ALA A 330 -7.34 -5.09 -3.24
N VAL A 331 -7.26 -4.06 -2.39
CA VAL A 331 -7.91 -2.76 -2.62
C VAL A 331 -7.08 -1.84 -3.52
N LYS A 332 -5.77 -2.07 -3.65
CA LYS A 332 -4.82 -1.20 -4.34
C LYS A 332 -5.25 -0.82 -5.77
N PRO A 333 -5.71 -1.74 -6.64
CA PRO A 333 -6.12 -1.36 -8.00
C PRO A 333 -7.30 -0.37 -8.03
N ILE A 334 -8.21 -0.48 -7.07
CA ILE A 334 -9.38 0.40 -6.96
C ILE A 334 -8.96 1.76 -6.40
N ALA A 335 -8.09 1.77 -5.38
CA ALA A 335 -7.53 2.98 -4.81
C ALA A 335 -6.73 3.79 -5.84
N MET A 336 -5.86 3.14 -6.62
CA MET A 336 -5.09 3.79 -7.68
C MET A 336 -5.97 4.44 -8.74
N ARG A 337 -7.10 3.80 -9.11
CA ARG A 337 -8.07 4.39 -10.03
C ARG A 337 -8.58 5.74 -9.52
N PHE A 338 -9.07 5.79 -8.28
CA PHE A 338 -9.59 7.02 -7.69
C PHE A 338 -8.52 8.10 -7.53
N VAL A 339 -7.30 7.73 -7.10
CA VAL A 339 -6.19 8.68 -6.97
C VAL A 339 -5.82 9.26 -8.34
N ALA A 340 -5.75 8.44 -9.38
CA ALA A 340 -5.50 8.90 -10.74
C ALA A 340 -6.61 9.81 -11.28
N GLU A 341 -7.88 9.44 -11.06
CA GLU A 341 -9.04 10.27 -11.45
C GLU A 341 -8.97 11.66 -10.81
N LEU A 342 -8.65 11.74 -9.51
CA LEU A 342 -8.48 13.00 -8.80
C LEU A 342 -7.25 13.77 -9.30
N GLY A 343 -6.12 13.10 -9.51
CA GLY A 343 -4.89 13.72 -10.02
C GLY A 343 -5.05 14.30 -11.44
N GLN A 344 -5.89 13.68 -12.27
CA GLN A 344 -6.24 14.16 -13.62
C GLN A 344 -7.36 15.20 -13.62
N HIS A 345 -8.07 15.39 -12.52
CA HIS A 345 -9.23 16.28 -12.49
C HIS A 345 -8.78 17.74 -12.55
N PRO A 346 -9.19 18.52 -13.57
CA PRO A 346 -8.72 19.90 -13.74
C PRO A 346 -8.97 20.78 -12.52
N ASP A 347 -10.15 20.65 -11.91
CA ASP A 347 -10.52 21.44 -10.73
C ASP A 347 -9.77 21.01 -9.46
N MET A 348 -9.13 19.84 -9.45
CA MET A 348 -8.33 19.37 -8.31
C MET A 348 -6.84 19.64 -8.50
N LYS A 349 -6.43 20.25 -9.61
CA LYS A 349 -5.03 20.57 -9.87
C LYS A 349 -4.42 21.42 -8.74
N GLY A 350 -3.28 20.98 -8.23
CA GLY A 350 -2.56 21.64 -7.14
C GLY A 350 -3.10 21.34 -5.73
N MET A 351 -4.22 20.60 -5.62
CA MET A 351 -4.70 20.10 -4.33
C MET A 351 -3.75 19.00 -3.82
N HIS A 352 -3.41 19.02 -2.54
CA HIS A 352 -2.62 17.94 -1.94
C HIS A 352 -3.44 16.65 -1.88
N LEU A 353 -2.91 15.56 -2.44
CA LEU A 353 -3.54 14.23 -2.35
C LEU A 353 -2.77 13.35 -1.37
N SER A 354 -3.38 13.04 -0.22
CA SER A 354 -2.90 12.02 0.71
C SER A 354 -3.45 10.65 0.32
N ALA A 355 -2.69 9.91 -0.48
CA ALA A 355 -3.11 8.65 -1.08
C ALA A 355 -2.95 7.46 -0.12
N MET A 356 -3.87 6.49 -0.21
CA MET A 356 -3.83 5.25 0.57
C MET A 356 -4.71 4.16 -0.06
N GLY A 357 -4.42 2.91 0.31
CA GLY A 357 -5.19 1.73 -0.09
C GLY A 357 -4.28 0.61 -0.59
N GLY A 358 -4.00 -0.36 0.28
CA GLY A 358 -3.23 -1.55 -0.10
C GLY A 358 -1.74 -1.35 -0.35
N VAL A 359 -1.13 -0.28 0.17
CA VAL A 359 0.32 -0.08 0.16
C VAL A 359 1.00 -1.06 1.13
N GLU A 360 1.91 -1.88 0.62
CA GLU A 360 2.72 -2.84 1.40
C GLU A 360 4.22 -2.67 1.14
N THR A 361 4.60 -2.28 -0.07
CA THR A 361 5.98 -2.11 -0.53
C THR A 361 6.26 -0.69 -1.01
N TRP A 362 7.54 -0.35 -1.20
CA TRP A 362 7.92 0.95 -1.73
C TRP A 362 7.46 1.13 -3.18
N GLN A 363 7.36 0.05 -3.97
CA GLN A 363 6.82 0.08 -5.32
C GLN A 363 5.34 0.46 -5.30
N ASP A 364 4.56 -0.10 -4.36
CA ASP A 364 3.15 0.27 -4.20
C ASP A 364 3.02 1.76 -3.88
N ALA A 365 3.84 2.27 -2.97
CA ALA A 365 3.85 3.69 -2.63
C ALA A 365 4.25 4.57 -3.81
N LEU A 366 5.28 4.17 -4.57
CA LEU A 366 5.72 4.89 -5.76
C LEU A 366 4.63 4.94 -6.83
N GLU A 367 3.86 3.86 -7.03
CA GLU A 367 2.74 3.87 -7.97
C GLU A 367 1.69 4.92 -7.59
N PHE A 368 1.34 5.05 -6.30
CA PHE A 368 0.46 6.13 -5.84
C PHE A 368 1.08 7.51 -6.04
N ILE A 369 2.38 7.69 -5.78
CA ILE A 369 3.11 8.94 -6.00
C ILE A 369 3.05 9.33 -7.48
N LEU A 370 3.37 8.40 -8.39
CA LEU A 370 3.33 8.60 -9.83
C LEU A 370 1.92 8.95 -10.34
N LEU A 371 0.88 8.51 -9.63
CA LEU A 371 -0.53 8.85 -9.89
C LEU A 371 -1.01 10.11 -9.14
N GLY A 372 -0.12 10.87 -8.52
CA GLY A 372 -0.43 12.18 -7.94
C GLY A 372 -0.51 12.22 -6.41
N GLY A 373 -0.25 11.12 -5.71
CA GLY A 373 -0.18 11.10 -4.24
C GLY A 373 1.02 11.89 -3.70
N GLY A 374 0.78 12.99 -3.00
CA GLY A 374 1.82 13.81 -2.35
C GLY A 374 2.28 13.27 -0.99
N SER A 375 1.42 12.54 -0.29
CA SER A 375 1.75 11.78 0.91
C SER A 375 1.03 10.43 0.90
N ILE A 376 1.58 9.43 1.59
CA ILE A 376 1.11 8.05 1.58
C ILE A 376 0.70 7.61 2.99
N GLN A 377 -0.56 7.22 3.17
CA GLN A 377 -1.02 6.63 4.43
C GLN A 377 -1.06 5.10 4.35
N VAL A 378 -0.68 4.44 5.45
CA VAL A 378 -0.56 2.96 5.51
C VAL A 378 -1.22 2.42 6.78
N THR A 379 -1.95 1.31 6.64
CA THR A 379 -2.64 0.63 7.75
C THR A 379 -2.44 -0.87 7.72
N THR A 380 -2.96 -1.53 6.69
CA THR A 380 -3.04 -3.00 6.66
C THR A 380 -1.67 -3.68 6.72
N ALA A 381 -0.66 -3.12 6.04
CA ALA A 381 0.70 -3.65 6.12
C ALA A 381 1.29 -3.50 7.54
N VAL A 382 0.96 -2.42 8.25
CA VAL A 382 1.38 -2.21 9.65
C VAL A 382 0.70 -3.21 10.57
N MET A 383 -0.60 -3.48 10.36
CA MET A 383 -1.32 -4.53 11.12
C MET A 383 -0.68 -5.91 10.96
N GLN A 384 -0.13 -6.22 9.77
CA GLN A 384 0.50 -7.52 9.50
C GLN A 384 1.95 -7.61 9.97
N TYR A 385 2.75 -6.57 9.76
CA TYR A 385 4.20 -6.66 9.84
C TYR A 385 4.84 -5.69 10.85
N GLY A 386 4.03 -4.85 11.50
CA GLY A 386 4.43 -3.85 12.49
C GLY A 386 5.00 -2.56 11.87
N TYR A 387 5.33 -1.60 12.73
CA TYR A 387 5.81 -0.28 12.31
C TYR A 387 7.12 -0.30 11.52
N ARG A 388 7.96 -1.34 11.71
CA ARG A 388 9.27 -1.48 11.05
C ARG A 388 9.23 -1.47 9.53
N ILE A 389 8.07 -1.72 8.91
CA ILE A 389 7.94 -1.68 7.44
C ILE A 389 8.34 -0.33 6.85
N VAL A 390 8.28 0.75 7.63
CA VAL A 390 8.69 2.08 7.16
C VAL A 390 10.16 2.12 6.75
N GLU A 391 11.02 1.31 7.36
CA GLU A 391 12.43 1.19 6.97
C GLU A 391 12.55 0.66 5.53
N ASP A 392 11.75 -0.36 5.19
CA ASP A 392 11.71 -0.96 3.86
C ASP A 392 11.08 -0.01 2.84
N LEU A 393 10.01 0.69 3.22
CA LEU A 393 9.35 1.70 2.38
C LEU A 393 10.32 2.84 2.02
N LYS A 394 11.02 3.39 3.02
CA LYS A 394 11.99 4.48 2.83
C LYS A 394 13.21 4.03 2.03
N SER A 395 13.78 2.88 2.37
CA SER A 395 15.02 2.43 1.74
C SER A 395 14.84 2.18 0.24
N GLY A 396 13.77 1.48 -0.15
CA GLY A 396 13.50 1.21 -1.56
C GLY A 396 13.14 2.46 -2.36
N LEU A 397 12.27 3.30 -1.82
CA LEU A 397 11.90 4.56 -2.48
C LEU A 397 13.11 5.48 -2.65
N ASN A 398 13.96 5.62 -1.63
CA ASN A 398 15.13 6.50 -1.70
C ASN A 398 16.18 5.99 -2.72
N LEU A 399 16.39 4.68 -2.78
CA LEU A 399 17.25 4.08 -3.80
C LEU A 399 16.70 4.33 -5.20
N TYR A 400 15.41 4.08 -5.43
CA TYR A 400 14.75 4.37 -6.70
C TYR A 400 14.90 5.85 -7.12
N LEU A 401 14.66 6.78 -6.20
CA LEU A 401 14.78 8.20 -6.49
C LEU A 401 16.22 8.57 -6.88
N LYS A 402 17.22 8.00 -6.21
CA LYS A 402 18.64 8.17 -6.56
C LYS A 402 18.97 7.58 -7.93
N GLU A 403 18.52 6.37 -8.22
CA GLU A 403 18.70 5.69 -9.53
C GLU A 403 18.11 6.49 -10.69
N LYS A 404 17.00 7.20 -10.44
CA LYS A 404 16.34 8.06 -11.41
C LYS A 404 16.85 9.50 -11.46
N GLY A 405 17.80 9.85 -10.60
CA GLY A 405 18.35 11.19 -10.54
C GLY A 405 17.40 12.23 -9.97
N PHE A 406 16.35 11.83 -9.25
CA PHE A 406 15.45 12.76 -8.57
C PHE A 406 16.14 13.35 -7.32
N ASN A 407 15.95 14.65 -7.10
CA ASN A 407 16.44 15.33 -5.90
C ASN A 407 15.41 15.38 -4.78
N SER A 408 14.13 15.22 -5.12
CA SER A 408 13.01 15.13 -4.17
C SER A 408 11.94 14.19 -4.71
N VAL A 409 11.26 13.48 -3.81
CA VAL A 409 10.08 12.67 -4.11
C VAL A 409 8.97 13.48 -4.78
N LYS A 410 8.91 14.80 -4.53
CA LYS A 410 7.95 15.71 -5.17
C LYS A 410 8.09 15.73 -6.70
N GLU A 411 9.29 15.51 -7.23
CA GLU A 411 9.56 15.47 -8.68
C GLU A 411 8.91 14.26 -9.35
N ALA A 412 8.61 13.20 -8.59
CA ALA A 412 7.93 12.01 -9.09
C ALA A 412 6.39 12.11 -9.05
N VAL A 413 5.84 13.09 -8.32
CA VAL A 413 4.39 13.21 -8.11
C VAL A 413 3.69 13.46 -9.45
N GLY A 414 2.79 12.56 -9.83
CA GLY A 414 1.93 12.72 -11.00
C GLY A 414 2.57 12.42 -12.36
N LEU A 415 3.82 11.94 -12.43
CA LEU A 415 4.50 11.67 -13.69
C LEU A 415 3.79 10.67 -14.62
N ALA A 416 2.90 9.82 -14.08
CA ALA A 416 2.13 8.86 -14.88
C ALA A 416 0.77 9.41 -15.34
N LEU A 417 0.32 10.56 -14.86
CA LEU A 417 -1.05 11.05 -15.10
C LEU A 417 -1.32 11.33 -16.57
N ASP A 418 -0.39 11.96 -17.29
CA ASP A 418 -0.55 12.27 -18.72
C ASP A 418 -0.49 11.02 -19.62
N THR A 419 -0.03 9.88 -19.08
CA THR A 419 0.06 8.61 -19.82
C THR A 419 -1.21 7.76 -19.70
N LEU A 420 -2.13 8.13 -18.81
CA LEU A 420 -3.35 7.40 -18.54
C LEU A 420 -4.53 8.07 -19.25
N SER A 421 -5.23 7.34 -20.10
CA SER A 421 -6.50 7.81 -20.67
C SER A 421 -7.68 7.29 -19.86
N LYS A 422 -8.76 8.09 -19.79
CA LYS A 422 -10.06 7.67 -19.24
C LYS A 422 -10.70 6.56 -20.08
N THR A 423 -10.34 6.49 -21.36
CA THR A 423 -10.92 5.59 -22.36
C THR A 423 -9.83 4.88 -23.16
N THR A 424 -10.15 3.69 -23.68
CA THR A 424 -9.20 2.84 -24.41
C THR A 424 -9.04 3.21 -25.89
N ASP A 425 -9.71 4.25 -26.35
CA ASP A 425 -9.69 4.77 -27.73
C ASP A 425 -8.34 5.40 -28.12
N THR A 426 -7.64 5.98 -27.15
CA THR A 426 -6.27 6.51 -27.33
C THR A 426 -5.19 5.45 -27.51
N LEU A 427 -5.50 4.18 -27.22
CA LEU A 427 -4.53 3.10 -27.30
C LEU A 427 -4.31 2.67 -28.75
N GLU A 428 -3.06 2.48 -29.13
CA GLU A 428 -2.66 1.98 -30.45
C GLU A 428 -3.15 0.53 -30.65
N ARG A 429 -3.80 0.26 -31.80
CA ARG A 429 -4.52 -1.00 -32.09
C ARG A 429 -4.06 -1.72 -33.37
N ASP A 430 -3.26 -1.08 -34.19
CA ASP A 430 -2.80 -1.58 -35.49
C ASP A 430 -1.58 -2.50 -35.38
N THR A 431 -0.95 -2.58 -34.20
CA THR A 431 0.17 -3.48 -33.95
C THR A 431 -0.10 -4.50 -32.83
N VAL A 432 0.67 -5.59 -32.88
CA VAL A 432 0.66 -6.67 -31.90
C VAL A 432 2.04 -6.81 -31.29
N LEU A 433 2.11 -6.84 -29.96
CA LEU A 433 3.30 -7.27 -29.24
C LEU A 433 3.16 -8.74 -28.90
N PHE A 434 3.94 -9.61 -29.56
CA PHE A 434 3.88 -11.05 -29.29
C PHE A 434 4.60 -11.43 -27.98
N PRO A 435 4.22 -12.53 -27.32
CA PRO A 435 5.01 -13.09 -26.23
C PRO A 435 6.33 -13.66 -26.76
N GLN A 436 7.38 -13.59 -25.94
CA GLN A 436 8.67 -14.24 -26.17
C GLN A 436 8.88 -15.31 -25.11
N PHE A 437 9.26 -16.51 -25.53
CA PHE A 437 9.57 -17.63 -24.64
C PHE A 437 11.07 -17.67 -24.30
N VAL A 438 11.36 -17.95 -23.04
CA VAL A 438 12.71 -18.15 -22.49
C VAL A 438 12.77 -19.61 -22.04
N HIS A 439 13.19 -20.49 -22.94
CA HIS A 439 13.06 -21.94 -22.76
C HIS A 439 13.89 -22.44 -21.57
N GLU A 440 15.01 -21.79 -21.25
CA GLU A 440 15.88 -22.12 -20.13
C GLU A 440 15.18 -21.98 -18.77
N ARG A 441 14.10 -21.20 -18.70
CA ARG A 441 13.26 -21.06 -17.48
C ARG A 441 11.99 -21.91 -17.54
N CYS A 442 11.68 -22.51 -18.69
CA CYS A 442 10.47 -23.28 -18.87
C CYS A 442 10.59 -24.63 -18.16
N ILE A 443 9.56 -25.02 -17.43
CA ILE A 443 9.47 -26.32 -16.74
C ILE A 443 8.46 -27.27 -17.40
N GLY A 444 8.06 -27.00 -18.64
CA GLY A 444 7.14 -27.87 -19.41
C GLY A 444 5.73 -28.04 -18.84
N CYS A 445 5.28 -27.17 -17.92
CA CYS A 445 4.00 -27.33 -17.21
C CYS A 445 2.75 -27.25 -18.11
N GLY A 446 2.85 -26.62 -19.29
CA GLY A 446 1.73 -26.48 -20.23
C GLY A 446 0.62 -25.49 -19.83
N ARG A 447 0.72 -24.80 -18.69
CA ARG A 447 -0.30 -23.82 -18.25
C ARG A 447 -0.54 -22.71 -19.26
N CYS A 448 0.50 -22.24 -19.95
CA CYS A 448 0.37 -21.25 -21.02
C CYS A 448 -0.46 -21.76 -22.21
N LYS A 449 -0.35 -23.05 -22.56
CA LYS A 449 -1.17 -23.68 -23.60
C LYS A 449 -2.62 -23.76 -23.14
N ILE A 450 -2.89 -24.32 -21.96
CA ILE A 450 -4.25 -24.43 -21.40
C ILE A 450 -4.94 -23.07 -21.37
N SER A 451 -4.28 -22.04 -20.83
CA SER A 451 -4.85 -20.69 -20.79
C SER A 451 -5.04 -20.08 -22.18
N CYS A 452 -4.20 -20.42 -23.16
CA CYS A 452 -4.40 -19.97 -24.53
C CYS A 452 -5.52 -20.72 -25.24
N ASP A 453 -5.72 -22.00 -24.94
CA ASP A 453 -6.77 -22.82 -25.54
C ASP A 453 -8.15 -22.46 -25.00
N ASP A 454 -8.28 -22.30 -23.69
CA ASP A 454 -9.60 -22.16 -23.05
C ASP A 454 -9.95 -20.70 -22.73
N GLY A 455 -8.95 -19.83 -22.62
CA GLY A 455 -9.10 -18.41 -22.29
C GLY A 455 -8.47 -17.45 -23.31
N GLY A 456 -8.07 -17.97 -24.47
CA GLY A 456 -7.34 -17.20 -25.48
C GLY A 456 -7.70 -17.59 -26.91
N HIS A 457 -6.66 -17.80 -27.72
CA HIS A 457 -6.77 -17.90 -29.18
C HIS A 457 -6.11 -19.18 -29.75
N GLN A 458 -5.95 -20.23 -28.94
CA GLN A 458 -5.42 -21.53 -29.39
C GLN A 458 -4.10 -21.38 -30.19
N ALA A 459 -3.25 -20.47 -29.70
CA ALA A 459 -2.07 -19.98 -30.41
C ALA A 459 -0.76 -20.57 -29.88
N ILE A 460 -0.83 -21.48 -28.91
CA ILE A 460 0.34 -22.12 -28.30
C ILE A 460 0.15 -23.63 -28.41
N ARG A 461 1.08 -24.30 -29.09
CA ARG A 461 1.25 -25.75 -28.98
C ARG A 461 2.45 -26.05 -28.10
N LEU A 462 2.55 -27.28 -27.61
CA LEU A 462 3.79 -27.76 -27.01
C LEU A 462 4.54 -28.60 -28.05
N ASP A 463 5.86 -28.51 -28.09
CA ASP A 463 6.70 -29.45 -28.83
C ASP A 463 6.94 -30.75 -28.03
N GLU A 464 7.80 -31.62 -28.56
CA GLU A 464 8.14 -32.92 -27.97
C GLU A 464 8.82 -32.78 -26.59
N GLU A 465 9.57 -31.69 -26.39
CA GLU A 465 10.24 -31.35 -25.13
C GLU A 465 9.31 -30.59 -24.16
N ARG A 466 8.05 -30.41 -24.56
CA ARG A 466 7.02 -29.64 -23.84
C ARG A 466 7.31 -28.14 -23.73
N HIS A 467 8.16 -27.60 -24.59
CA HIS A 467 8.35 -26.16 -24.71
C HIS A 467 7.19 -25.53 -25.51
N PRO A 468 6.75 -24.31 -25.14
CA PRO A 468 5.69 -23.63 -25.86
C PRO A 468 6.19 -23.14 -27.23
N VAL A 469 5.45 -23.48 -28.29
CA VAL A 469 5.67 -23.01 -29.65
C VAL A 469 4.49 -22.14 -30.08
N LEU A 470 4.80 -20.90 -30.49
CA LEU A 470 3.80 -19.90 -30.85
C LEU A 470 3.34 -20.12 -32.30
N ASN A 471 2.02 -20.24 -32.50
CA ASN A 471 1.41 -20.02 -33.80
C ASN A 471 1.10 -18.51 -33.95
N GLY A 472 2.02 -17.79 -34.60
CA GLY A 472 1.89 -16.35 -34.82
C GLY A 472 0.66 -15.92 -35.61
N LYS A 473 0.05 -16.82 -36.40
CA LYS A 473 -1.19 -16.52 -37.14
C LYS A 473 -2.40 -16.39 -36.21
N ASN A 474 -2.43 -17.17 -35.13
CA ASN A 474 -3.55 -17.20 -34.19
C ASN A 474 -3.33 -16.23 -33.02
N CYS A 475 -2.07 -15.94 -32.68
CA CYS A 475 -1.79 -15.11 -31.51
C CYS A 475 -2.18 -13.65 -31.76
N VAL A 476 -2.97 -13.08 -30.85
CA VAL A 476 -3.35 -11.65 -30.90
C VAL A 476 -2.55 -10.78 -29.93
N GLY A 477 -1.56 -11.36 -29.24
CA GLY A 477 -0.75 -10.67 -28.23
C GLY A 477 -1.54 -10.22 -27.00
N CYS A 478 -2.49 -11.03 -26.50
CA CYS A 478 -3.24 -10.70 -25.27
C CYS A 478 -2.40 -10.82 -23.98
N HIS A 479 -1.23 -11.45 -24.05
CA HIS A 479 -0.31 -11.69 -22.91
C HIS A 479 -0.88 -12.48 -21.73
N LEU A 480 -2.04 -13.13 -21.85
CA LEU A 480 -2.55 -14.02 -20.80
C LEU A 480 -1.52 -15.11 -20.43
N CYS A 481 -0.82 -15.66 -21.43
CA CYS A 481 0.25 -16.63 -21.23
C CYS A 481 1.43 -16.09 -20.39
N VAL A 482 1.75 -14.80 -20.51
CA VAL A 482 2.78 -14.13 -19.68
C VAL A 482 2.34 -14.12 -18.22
N LEU A 483 1.08 -13.75 -17.96
CA LEU A 483 0.55 -13.61 -16.60
C LEU A 483 0.41 -14.95 -15.86
N VAL A 484 0.03 -16.01 -16.55
CA VAL A 484 -0.21 -17.33 -15.92
C VAL A 484 1.07 -18.16 -15.75
N CYS A 485 2.18 -17.77 -16.37
CA CYS A 485 3.43 -18.54 -16.33
C CYS A 485 4.05 -18.50 -14.92
N PRO A 486 4.12 -19.65 -14.20
CA PRO A 486 4.61 -19.65 -12.81
C PRO A 486 6.11 -19.37 -12.69
N GLN A 487 6.88 -19.60 -13.77
CA GLN A 487 8.34 -19.42 -13.80
C GLN A 487 8.76 -18.10 -14.45
N ARG A 488 7.80 -17.26 -14.90
CA ARG A 488 8.09 -16.07 -15.72
C ARG A 488 9.00 -16.39 -16.92
N ALA A 489 8.81 -17.58 -17.50
CA ALA A 489 9.51 -18.08 -18.69
C ALA A 489 8.92 -17.51 -20.00
N ILE A 490 7.93 -16.63 -19.89
CA ILE A 490 7.28 -15.95 -21.00
C ILE A 490 7.30 -14.46 -20.64
N GLN A 491 7.80 -13.63 -21.55
CA GLN A 491 7.92 -12.19 -21.37
C GLN A 491 7.35 -11.45 -22.57
N PRO A 492 7.03 -10.14 -22.46
CA PRO A 492 6.69 -9.35 -23.63
C PRO A 492 7.83 -9.35 -24.65
N GLY A 493 7.50 -9.49 -25.93
CA GLY A 493 8.47 -9.34 -27.02
C GLY A 493 9.05 -7.93 -27.05
N ARG A 494 10.12 -7.75 -27.84
CA ARG A 494 10.83 -6.45 -27.93
C ARG A 494 10.29 -5.53 -29.01
N LYS A 495 9.51 -6.05 -29.96
CA LYS A 495 9.04 -5.32 -31.14
C LYS A 495 7.55 -5.58 -31.35
N ARG A 496 6.82 -4.50 -31.64
CA ARG A 496 5.45 -4.54 -32.14
C ARG A 496 5.47 -4.88 -33.64
N ILE A 497 4.55 -5.70 -34.09
CA ILE A 497 4.39 -6.12 -35.48
C ILE A 497 3.04 -5.59 -35.99
N ALA A 498 3.00 -4.99 -37.17
CA ALA A 498 1.76 -4.54 -37.77
C ALA A 498 0.79 -5.72 -37.98
N ARG A 499 -0.49 -5.51 -37.69
CA ARG A 499 -1.55 -6.44 -38.07
C ARG A 499 -1.62 -6.47 -39.60
N ASN A 500 -1.57 -7.65 -40.20
CA ASN A 500 -1.91 -7.79 -41.60
C ASN A 500 -3.40 -7.41 -41.74
N LYS A 501 -3.69 -6.39 -42.56
CA LYS A 501 -5.06 -5.96 -42.87
C LYS A 501 -5.82 -7.04 -43.62
#